data_AF-A0A9D6IXD3-F1
#
_entry.id   AF-A0A9D6IXD3-F1
#
_cell.length_a   1.000
_cell.length_b   1.000
_cell.length_c   1.000
_cell.angle_alpha   90.00
_cell.angle_beta   90.00
_cell.angle_gamma   90.00
#
_symmetry.space_group_name_H-M   'P 1'
#
loop_
_entity.id
_entity.type
_entity.pdbx_description
1 polymer ?
#
loop_
_entity_poly.entity_id
_entity_poly.type
_entity_poly.pdbx_seq_one_letter_code
_entity_poly.pdbx_strand_id
1 'polypeptide(L)' 'MIPGAEWTEAEFTILLDNPKLSDAVLAGKLPGRTTQDIAAIRDMVHEYHDSAHIAGLPMRVAIPRLKRGAWTCARCGKKH' A
#
# COMPACT_ATOMS: atom_id res chain seq x y z
N MET A 1 -12.41 -10.74 8.53
CA MET A 1 -11.27 -11.31 7.77
C MET A 1 -10.94 -10.32 6.69
N ILE A 2 -9.66 -10.04 6.40
CA ILE A 2 -9.27 -9.54 5.06
C ILE A 2 -8.78 -10.80 4.34
N PRO A 3 -9.68 -11.60 3.73
CA PRO A 3 -9.30 -12.85 3.12
C PRO A 3 -8.71 -12.52 1.75
N GLY A 4 -7.41 -12.72 1.58
CA GLY A 4 -6.83 -13.31 0.37
C GLY A 4 -7.14 -12.69 -0.99
N ALA A 5 -7.64 -11.46 -1.09
CA ALA A 5 -7.58 -10.73 -2.35
C ALA A 5 -6.11 -10.31 -2.51
N GLU A 6 -5.29 -11.21 -3.09
CA GLU A 6 -3.88 -10.95 -3.40
C GLU A 6 -3.81 -9.58 -4.09
N TRP A 7 -3.15 -8.61 -3.44
CA TRP A 7 -2.85 -7.34 -4.08
C TRP A 7 -2.00 -7.64 -5.30
N THR A 8 -2.39 -7.09 -6.43
CA THR A 8 -1.59 -7.13 -7.66
C THR A 8 -0.54 -6.03 -7.62
N GLU A 9 0.52 -6.20 -8.42
CA GLU A 9 1.56 -5.18 -8.56
C GLU A 9 1.00 -3.84 -9.07
N ALA A 10 0.00 -3.89 -9.95
CA ALA A 10 -0.67 -2.71 -10.50
C ALA A 10 -1.44 -1.94 -9.41
N GLU A 11 -2.23 -2.64 -8.59
CA GLU A 11 -2.97 -2.01 -7.48
C GLU A 11 -2.01 -1.38 -6.46
N PHE A 12 -0.93 -2.09 -6.12
CA PHE A 12 0.08 -1.59 -5.18
C PHE A 12 0.83 -0.38 -5.74
N THR A 13 1.09 -0.36 -7.05
CA THR A 13 1.70 0.79 -7.73
C THR A 13 0.80 2.01 -7.68
N ILE A 14 -0.50 1.86 -7.97
CA ILE A 14 -1.48 2.95 -7.86
C ILE A 14 -1.47 3.54 -6.45
N LEU A 15 -1.39 2.68 -5.42
CA LEU A 15 -1.36 3.12 -4.03
C LEU A 15 -0.11 3.95 -3.70
N LEU A 16 1.08 3.50 -4.12
CA LEU A 16 2.35 4.18 -3.87
C LEU A 16 2.52 5.47 -4.69
N ASP A 17 1.99 5.53 -5.92
CA ASP A 17 2.10 6.69 -6.79
C ASP A 17 1.13 7.82 -6.38
N ASN A 18 0.14 7.51 -5.54
CA ASN A 18 -0.92 8.44 -5.16
C ASN A 18 -1.01 8.69 -3.63
N PRO A 19 0.11 9.04 -2.95
CA PRO A 19 0.13 9.18 -1.49
C PRO A 19 -0.74 10.34 -0.97
N LYS A 20 -1.08 11.30 -1.85
CA LYS A 20 -1.91 12.48 -1.52
C LYS A 20 -3.40 12.23 -1.69
N LEU A 21 -3.81 11.13 -2.34
CA LEU A 21 -5.23 10.83 -2.53
C LEU A 21 -5.81 10.26 -1.23
N SER A 22 -7.07 10.60 -0.95
CA SER A 22 -7.82 10.00 0.14
C SER A 22 -8.21 8.56 -0.19
N ASP A 23 -8.48 7.77 0.84
CA ASP A 23 -8.87 6.36 0.68
C ASP A 23 -10.14 6.21 -0.16
N ALA A 24 -11.09 7.15 -0.05
CA ALA A 24 -12.30 7.18 -0.87
C ALA A 24 -12.00 7.38 -2.37
N VAL A 25 -11.05 8.25 -2.71
CA VAL A 25 -10.66 8.48 -4.11
C VAL A 25 -9.87 7.27 -4.65
N LEU A 26 -9.03 6.65 -3.82
CA LEU A 26 -8.32 5.43 -4.18
C LEU A 26 -9.27 4.25 -4.39
N ALA A 27 -10.33 4.12 -3.58
CA ALA A 27 -11.35 3.09 -3.77
C ALA A 27 -12.06 3.23 -5.13
N GLY A 28 -12.24 4.45 -5.62
CA GLY A 28 -12.73 4.69 -6.99
C GLY A 28 -11.74 4.29 -8.10
N LYS A 29 -10.43 4.21 -7.80
CA LYS A 29 -9.37 3.82 -8.74
C LYS A 29 -9.01 2.33 -8.66
N LEU A 30 -9.38 1.66 -7.56
CA LEU A 30 -9.06 0.27 -7.26
C LEU A 30 -10.38 -0.53 -7.18
N PRO A 31 -11.00 -0.86 -8.33
CA PRO A 31 -12.25 -1.61 -8.33
C PRO A 31 -12.04 -2.97 -7.64
N GLY A 32 -12.78 -3.22 -6.56
CA GLY A 32 -12.62 -4.41 -5.73
C GLY A 32 -11.85 -4.19 -4.42
N ARG A 33 -11.33 -2.99 -4.17
CA ARG A 33 -10.75 -2.60 -2.87
C ARG A 33 -11.68 -1.66 -2.13
N THR A 34 -12.01 -2.02 -0.89
CA THR A 34 -12.75 -1.12 -0.02
C THR A 34 -11.82 -0.03 0.54
N THR A 35 -12.40 1.05 1.03
CA THR A 35 -11.65 2.07 1.78
C THR A 35 -10.92 1.47 2.98
N GLN A 36 -11.49 0.46 3.62
CA GLN A 36 -10.87 -0.26 4.73
C GLN A 36 -9.65 -1.07 4.29
N ASP A 37 -9.71 -1.75 3.15
CA ASP A 37 -8.55 -2.48 2.59
C ASP A 37 -7.41 -1.53 2.24
N ILE A 38 -7.74 -0.39 1.67
CA ILE A 38 -6.78 0.67 1.31
C ILE A 38 -6.14 1.28 2.56
N ALA A 39 -6.93 1.57 3.58
CA ALA A 39 -6.40 2.08 4.84
C ALA A 39 -5.45 1.06 5.48
N ALA A 40 -5.86 -0.21 5.55
CA ALA A 40 -5.04 -1.28 6.13
C ALA A 40 -3.70 -1.43 5.41
N ILE A 41 -3.68 -1.46 4.07
CA ILE A 41 -2.41 -1.61 3.34
C ILE A 41 -1.52 -0.37 3.47
N ARG A 42 -2.10 0.85 3.53
CA ARG A 42 -1.33 2.09 3.74
C ARG A 42 -0.69 2.10 5.13
N ASP A 43 -1.41 1.63 6.14
CA ASP A 43 -0.89 1.51 7.50
C ASP A 43 0.25 0.48 7.54
N MET A 44 0.09 -0.70 6.93
CA MET A 44 1.19 -1.69 6.87
C MET A 44 2.42 -1.17 6.11
N VAL A 45 2.22 -0.44 5.00
CA VAL A 45 3.30 0.23 4.27
C VAL A 45 3.98 1.29 5.14
N HIS A 46 3.24 1.97 6.00
CA HIS A 46 3.78 2.94 6.94
C HIS A 46 4.61 2.28 8.05
N GLU A 47 4.12 1.17 8.62
CA GLU A 47 4.85 0.38 9.61
C GLU A 47 6.15 -0.21 9.03
N TYR A 48 6.13 -0.61 7.76
CA TYR A 48 7.35 -1.00 7.05
C TYR A 48 8.32 0.17 6.87
N HIS A 49 7.83 1.34 6.44
CA HIS A 49 8.64 2.55 6.30
C HIS A 49 9.30 2.98 7.62
N ASP A 50 8.54 2.93 8.72
CA ASP A 50 8.94 3.46 10.03
C ASP A 50 9.80 2.48 10.84
N SER A 51 9.40 1.22 10.87
CA SER A 51 9.97 0.21 11.78
C SER A 51 10.44 -1.07 11.06
N ALA A 52 10.48 -1.08 9.72
CA ALA A 52 10.78 -2.26 8.89
C ALA A 52 9.86 -3.48 9.19
N HIS A 53 8.66 -3.23 9.73
CA HIS A 53 7.71 -4.27 10.07
C HIS A 53 7.04 -4.82 8.81
N ILE A 54 7.04 -6.14 8.62
CA ILE A 54 6.55 -6.80 7.40
C ILE A 54 5.29 -7.65 7.61
N ALA A 55 4.75 -7.72 8.83
CA ALA A 55 3.59 -8.57 9.10
C ALA A 55 2.36 -8.06 8.34
N GLY A 56 1.60 -8.97 7.72
CA GLY A 56 0.39 -8.63 6.97
C GLY A 56 0.61 -8.00 5.59
N LEU A 57 1.82 -7.51 5.27
CA LEU A 57 2.15 -7.03 3.93
C LEU A 57 2.06 -8.17 2.91
N PRO A 58 1.45 -7.94 1.74
CA PRO A 58 1.45 -8.89 0.64
C PRO A 58 2.85 -8.96 0.04
N MET A 59 3.73 -9.73 0.69
CA MET A 59 5.18 -9.70 0.45
C MET A 59 5.56 -9.93 -1.01
N ARG A 60 4.79 -10.74 -1.74
CA ARG A 60 5.04 -11.03 -3.16
C ARG A 60 5.02 -9.77 -4.04
N VAL A 61 4.14 -8.81 -3.76
CA VAL A 61 4.03 -7.57 -4.54
C VAL A 61 4.66 -6.37 -3.83
N ALA A 62 4.58 -6.33 -2.49
CA ALA A 62 5.07 -5.22 -1.71
C ALA A 62 6.61 -5.21 -1.63
N ILE A 63 7.24 -6.34 -1.28
CA ILE A 63 8.69 -6.35 -1.01
C ILE A 63 9.52 -5.97 -2.24
N PRO A 64 9.28 -6.47 -3.46
CA PRO A 64 10.05 -6.05 -4.63
C PRO A 64 9.94 -4.54 -4.90
N ARG A 65 8.79 -3.93 -4.59
CA ARG A 65 8.54 -2.51 -4.85
C ARG A 65 9.09 -1.60 -3.76
N LEU A 66 8.99 -2.02 -2.49
CA LEU A 66 9.51 -1.28 -1.34
C LEU A 66 11.03 -1.44 -1.18
N LYS A 67 11.63 -2.51 -1.73
CA LYS A 67 13.11 -2.67 -1.79
C LYS A 67 13.74 -1.98 -3.00
N ARG A 68 12.98 -1.68 -4.05
CA ARG A 68 13.46 -0.88 -5.17
C ARG A 68 13.57 0.58 -4.71
N GLY A 69 14.75 1.18 -4.86
CA GLY A 69 15.11 2.46 -4.27
C GLY A 69 14.11 3.59 -4.51
N ALA A 70 14.07 4.53 -3.56
CA ALA A 70 13.24 5.73 -3.51
C ALA A 70 11.75 5.49 -3.83
N TRP A 71 10.99 5.02 -2.85
CA TRP A 71 9.52 5.01 -2.91
C TRP A 71 8.94 6.03 -1.93
N THR A 72 7.68 6.42 -2.15
CA THR A 72 6.97 7.35 -1.27
C THR A 72 5.95 6.59 -0.44
N CYS A 73 5.99 6.77 0.88
CA CYS A 73 5.02 6.15 1.77
C CYS A 73 3.61 6.61 1.42
N ALA A 74 2.75 5.65 1.08
CA ALA A 74 1.37 5.94 0.72
C ALA A 74 0.57 6.56 1.86
N ARG A 75 0.99 6.40 3.13
CA ARG A 75 0.32 7.00 4.29
C ARG A 75 0.81 8.41 4.62
N CYS A 76 2.13 8.59 4.80
CA CYS A 76 2.69 9.84 5.30
C CYS A 76 3.35 10.72 4.22
N GLY A 77 3.46 10.22 2.98
CA GLY A 77 4.05 10.96 1.85
C GLY A 77 5.57 11.18 1.94
N LYS A 78 6.26 10.61 2.94
CA LYS A 78 7.72 10.67 3.05
C LYS A 78 8.40 9.69 2.11
N LYS A 79 9.57 10.06 1.60
CA LYS A 79 10.42 9.17 0.81
C LYS A 79 11.23 8.26 1.74
N HIS A 80 11.33 6.98 1.38
CA HIS A 80 12.22 6.01 2.01
C HIS A 80 13.52 5.88 1.21
#